data_AF-A0A937FD75-F1
#
_entry.id   AF-A0A937FD75-F1
#
_cell.length_a   1.000
_cell.length_b   1.000
_cell.length_c   1.000
_cell.angle_alpha   90.00
_cell.angle_beta   90.00
_cell.angle_gamma   90.00
#
_symmetry.space_group_name_H-M   'P 1'
#
loop_
_entity.id
_entity.type
_entity.pdbx_description
1 polymer ?
#
loop_
_entity_poly.entity_id
_entity_poly.type
_entity_poly.pdbx_seq_one_letter_code
_entity_poly.pdbx_strand_id
1 'polypeptide(L)'
;MKKLITFRRSLTIVSFATLIILSSCDKIIVADKETVEKEKTEYINQLNEKDSTITELTAKLKRHSELLELLHNELYEETVNKNSVIELFRGFDFFADKGKLCKTIVDLMKLREKNAITIFMGDRWYFYKGPDYERFSANNELGVMRILWNNIDRNTAYINAFLTEDVKQSIYAVFEDNTIYEDSGMSLMVSALLTAYNEIEMGEESNSHFFHLKQMLYDNSEESESYEHWKECRRIANELLVSEEVMSILSDESYATSSSNYIDVDHMIFYTYSFWCRRDREGNSEAVYQLLSEFHQNVAKY
;
A
#
# COMPACT_ATOMS: atom_id res chain seq x y z
N MET A 1 -70.52 -71.31 4.58
CA MET A 1 -69.89 -70.53 3.48
C MET A 1 -69.64 -69.05 3.82
N LYS A 2 -70.64 -68.19 4.09
CA LYS A 2 -70.43 -66.72 4.25
C LYS A 2 -69.24 -66.31 5.14
N LYS A 3 -69.07 -66.87 6.35
CA LYS A 3 -67.93 -66.56 7.24
C LYS A 3 -66.55 -66.82 6.62
N LEU A 4 -66.40 -67.84 5.76
CA LEU A 4 -65.13 -68.19 5.11
C LEU A 4 -64.74 -67.17 4.02
N ILE A 5 -65.73 -66.59 3.35
CA ILE A 5 -65.54 -65.55 2.33
C ILE A 5 -65.11 -64.24 3.00
N THR A 6 -65.72 -63.88 4.14
CA THR A 6 -65.32 -62.71 4.93
C THR A 6 -63.88 -62.86 5.43
N PHE A 7 -63.50 -64.01 6.00
CA PHE A 7 -62.14 -64.25 6.49
C PHE A 7 -61.08 -64.13 5.37
N ARG A 8 -61.34 -64.70 4.17
CA ARG A 8 -60.45 -64.55 3.02
C ARG A 8 -60.30 -63.09 2.58
N ARG A 9 -61.39 -62.32 2.52
CA ARG A 9 -61.34 -60.88 2.18
C ARG A 9 -60.54 -60.07 3.20
N SER A 10 -60.74 -60.31 4.49
CA SER A 10 -59.96 -59.66 5.55
C SER A 10 -58.47 -59.99 5.44
N LEU A 11 -58.10 -61.24 5.16
CA LEU A 11 -56.70 -61.64 4.99
C LEU A 11 -56.05 -60.96 3.77
N THR A 12 -56.75 -60.90 2.63
CA THR A 12 -56.24 -60.21 1.42
C THR A 12 -56.04 -58.71 1.66
N ILE A 13 -56.96 -58.04 2.37
CA ILE A 13 -56.83 -56.62 2.71
C ILE A 13 -55.63 -56.37 3.62
N VAL A 14 -55.42 -57.20 4.64
CA VAL A 14 -54.26 -57.09 5.53
C VAL A 14 -52.95 -57.32 4.76
N SER A 15 -52.87 -58.37 3.94
CA SER A 15 -51.67 -58.62 3.11
C SER A 15 -51.35 -57.46 2.16
N PHE A 16 -52.37 -56.84 1.55
CA PHE A 16 -52.18 -55.70 0.64
C PHE A 16 -51.74 -54.43 1.39
N ALA A 17 -52.31 -54.17 2.57
CA ALA A 17 -51.89 -53.07 3.43
C ALA A 17 -50.44 -53.21 3.90
N THR A 18 -50.02 -54.41 4.32
CA THR A 18 -48.61 -54.68 4.70
C THR A 18 -47.67 -54.49 3.50
N LEU A 19 -48.07 -54.91 2.29
CA LEU A 19 -47.25 -54.73 1.09
C LEU A 19 -47.09 -53.24 0.71
N ILE A 20 -48.16 -52.44 0.85
CA ILE A 20 -48.08 -50.99 0.66
C ILE A 20 -47.15 -50.35 1.69
N ILE A 21 -47.28 -50.70 2.97
CA ILE A 21 -46.43 -50.15 4.05
C ILE A 21 -44.95 -50.49 3.79
N LEU A 22 -44.63 -51.74 3.47
CA LEU A 22 -43.25 -52.15 3.14
C LEU A 22 -42.71 -51.37 1.93
N SER A 23 -43.47 -51.31 0.82
CA SER A 23 -43.07 -50.56 -0.38
C SER A 23 -42.98 -49.04 -0.18
N SER A 24 -43.57 -48.52 0.91
CA SER A 24 -43.47 -47.10 1.30
C SER A 24 -42.23 -46.87 2.17
N CYS A 25 -41.92 -47.79 3.09
CA CYS A 25 -40.68 -47.76 3.85
C CYS A 25 -39.44 -47.86 2.94
N ASP A 26 -39.45 -48.76 1.95
CA ASP A 26 -38.33 -48.89 1.00
C ASP A 26 -38.07 -47.57 0.25
N LYS A 27 -39.13 -46.86 -0.16
CA LYS A 27 -39.00 -45.54 -0.83
C LYS A 27 -38.45 -44.45 0.09
N ILE A 28 -38.84 -44.45 1.37
CA ILE A 28 -38.31 -43.52 2.37
C ILE A 28 -36.82 -43.79 2.60
N ILE A 29 -36.42 -45.06 2.76
CA ILE A 29 -35.02 -45.47 2.95
C ILE A 29 -34.16 -45.11 1.73
N VAL A 30 -34.70 -45.25 0.50
CA VAL A 30 -33.99 -44.84 -0.73
C VAL A 30 -33.82 -43.32 -0.81
N ALA A 31 -34.87 -42.54 -0.54
CA ALA A 31 -34.80 -41.07 -0.59
C ALA A 31 -33.88 -40.47 0.49
N ASP A 32 -33.87 -41.06 1.69
CA ASP A 32 -32.97 -40.68 2.79
C ASP A 32 -31.50 -40.97 2.41
N LYS A 33 -31.25 -42.14 1.81
CA LYS A 33 -29.92 -42.51 1.29
C LYS A 33 -29.43 -41.62 0.15
N GLU A 34 -30.31 -41.22 -0.78
CA GLU A 34 -29.97 -40.27 -1.86
C GLU A 34 -29.63 -38.88 -1.30
N THR A 35 -30.32 -38.45 -0.24
CA THR A 35 -30.04 -37.18 0.44
C THR A 35 -28.66 -37.22 1.13
N VAL A 36 -28.37 -38.28 1.88
CA VAL A 36 -27.07 -38.47 2.56
C VAL A 36 -25.90 -38.54 1.58
N GLU A 37 -26.03 -39.24 0.45
CA GLU A 37 -24.96 -39.28 -0.57
C GLU A 37 -24.76 -37.93 -1.28
N LYS A 38 -25.82 -37.12 -1.43
CA LYS A 38 -25.70 -35.74 -1.93
C LYS A 38 -24.94 -34.85 -0.96
N GLU A 39 -25.33 -34.82 0.32
CA GLU A 39 -24.64 -34.04 1.35
C GLU A 39 -23.16 -34.46 1.49
N LYS A 40 -22.89 -35.76 1.50
CA LYS A 40 -21.53 -36.31 1.50
C LYS A 40 -20.71 -35.86 0.28
N THR A 41 -21.31 -35.80 -0.90
CA THR A 41 -20.64 -35.28 -2.11
C THR A 41 -20.33 -33.79 -1.97
N GLU A 42 -21.26 -33.01 -1.39
CA GLU A 42 -21.05 -31.58 -1.13
C GLU A 42 -19.93 -31.34 -0.11
N TYR A 43 -19.90 -32.09 1.00
CA TYR A 43 -18.81 -32.04 1.97
C TYR A 43 -17.45 -32.46 1.38
N ILE A 44 -17.41 -33.49 0.51
CA ILE A 44 -16.19 -33.89 -0.20
C ILE A 44 -15.69 -32.76 -1.11
N ASN A 45 -16.59 -32.08 -1.84
CA ASN A 45 -16.21 -30.94 -2.68
C ASN A 45 -15.65 -29.78 -1.84
N GLN A 46 -16.32 -29.41 -0.74
CA GLN A 46 -15.83 -28.38 0.19
C GLN A 46 -14.48 -28.76 0.83
N LEU A 47 -14.24 -30.05 1.09
CA LEU A 47 -12.95 -30.53 1.61
C LEU A 47 -11.85 -30.37 0.54
N ASN A 48 -12.12 -30.81 -0.70
CA ASN A 48 -11.19 -30.69 -1.82
C ASN A 48 -10.81 -29.23 -2.14
N GLU A 49 -11.78 -28.30 -2.08
CA GLU A 49 -11.53 -26.86 -2.25
C GLU A 49 -10.62 -26.30 -1.14
N LYS A 50 -10.84 -26.72 0.11
CA LYS A 50 -9.99 -26.33 1.25
C LYS A 50 -8.60 -26.94 1.16
N ASP A 51 -8.47 -28.20 0.77
CA ASP A 51 -7.18 -28.87 0.58
C ASP A 51 -6.38 -28.24 -0.57
N SER A 52 -7.05 -27.83 -1.66
CA SER A 52 -6.44 -27.06 -2.75
C SER A 52 -5.94 -25.69 -2.25
N THR A 53 -6.74 -24.99 -1.46
CA THR A 53 -6.38 -23.71 -0.85
C THR A 53 -5.19 -23.84 0.11
N ILE A 54 -5.18 -24.87 0.96
CA ILE A 54 -4.07 -25.18 1.88
C ILE A 54 -2.80 -25.51 1.08
N THR A 55 -2.92 -26.25 -0.02
CA THR A 55 -1.79 -26.59 -0.90
C THR A 55 -1.18 -25.33 -1.53
N GLU A 56 -2.03 -24.41 -2.04
CA GLU A 56 -1.57 -23.14 -2.61
C GLU A 56 -0.89 -22.26 -1.57
N LEU A 57 -1.49 -22.09 -0.39
CA LEU A 57 -0.93 -21.31 0.72
C LEU A 57 0.39 -21.90 1.22
N THR A 58 0.50 -23.24 1.31
CA THR A 58 1.74 -23.93 1.69
C THR A 58 2.84 -23.70 0.66
N ALA A 59 2.52 -23.75 -0.63
CA ALA A 59 3.47 -23.47 -1.71
C ALA A 59 3.95 -22.00 -1.71
N LYS A 60 3.04 -21.04 -1.46
CA LYS A 60 3.39 -19.63 -1.27
C LYS A 60 4.30 -19.44 -0.06
N LEU A 61 3.91 -19.98 1.11
CA LEU A 61 4.68 -19.88 2.35
C LEU A 61 6.10 -20.45 2.16
N LYS A 62 6.23 -21.62 1.55
CA LYS A 62 7.54 -22.23 1.27
C LYS A 62 8.42 -21.30 0.41
N ARG A 63 7.89 -20.80 -0.71
CA ARG A 63 8.62 -19.89 -1.62
C ARG A 63 9.07 -18.62 -0.89
N HIS A 64 8.22 -18.05 -0.05
CA HIS A 64 8.57 -16.85 0.72
C HIS A 64 9.61 -17.15 1.81
N SER A 65 9.57 -18.31 2.46
CA SER A 65 10.60 -18.73 3.41
C SER A 65 11.97 -18.91 2.74
N GLU A 66 12.01 -19.57 1.57
CA GLU A 66 13.22 -19.73 0.76
C GLU A 66 13.79 -18.37 0.32
N LEU A 67 12.93 -17.42 -0.06
CA LEU A 67 13.33 -16.06 -0.44
C LEU A 67 13.78 -15.21 0.76
N LEU A 68 13.16 -15.37 1.93
CA LEU A 68 13.62 -14.73 3.17
C LEU A 68 14.99 -15.26 3.60
N GLU A 69 15.26 -16.55 3.45
CA GLU A 69 16.57 -17.15 3.75
C GLU A 69 17.64 -16.65 2.77
N LEU A 70 17.35 -16.59 1.46
CA LEU A 70 18.23 -15.96 0.48
C LEU A 70 18.54 -14.50 0.84
N LEU A 71 17.51 -13.72 1.18
CA LEU A 71 17.67 -12.30 1.54
C LEU A 71 18.38 -12.09 2.87
N HIS A 72 18.21 -12.98 3.85
CA HIS A 72 19.00 -12.94 5.09
C HIS A 72 20.49 -13.17 4.82
N ASN A 73 20.82 -14.00 3.83
CA ASN A 73 22.19 -14.21 3.38
C ASN A 73 22.71 -13.05 2.51
N GLU A 74 21.87 -12.44 1.66
CA GLU A 74 22.22 -11.23 0.88
C GLU A 74 22.39 -9.98 1.77
N LEU A 75 21.65 -9.85 2.88
CA LEU A 75 21.73 -8.75 3.84
C LEU A 75 23.07 -8.65 4.60
N TYR A 76 23.95 -9.65 4.47
CA TYR A 76 25.34 -9.55 4.94
C TYR A 76 26.25 -8.75 3.97
N GLU A 77 25.81 -8.52 2.74
CA GLU A 77 26.38 -7.51 1.85
C GLU A 77 25.52 -6.23 1.95
N GLU A 78 26.15 -5.05 2.02
CA GLU A 78 25.52 -3.76 2.38
C GLU A 78 24.53 -3.18 1.32
N THR A 79 24.08 -4.01 0.38
CA THR A 79 23.15 -3.69 -0.70
C THR A 79 22.31 -4.91 -1.04
N VAL A 80 20.99 -4.83 -0.86
CA VAL A 80 20.07 -5.91 -1.24
C VAL A 80 19.58 -5.71 -2.67
N ASN A 81 19.47 -6.79 -3.44
CA ASN A 81 18.95 -6.71 -4.80
C ASN A 81 17.47 -6.27 -4.79
N LYS A 82 17.19 -5.15 -5.45
CA LYS A 82 15.86 -4.57 -5.64
C LYS A 82 14.80 -5.59 -6.09
N ASN A 83 15.15 -6.51 -7.00
CA ASN A 83 14.21 -7.51 -7.50
C ASN A 83 13.90 -8.57 -6.44
N SER A 84 14.87 -9.01 -5.64
CA SER A 84 14.66 -9.91 -4.50
C SER A 84 13.67 -9.29 -3.49
N VAL A 85 13.80 -7.98 -3.20
CA VAL A 85 12.83 -7.26 -2.36
C VAL A 85 11.45 -7.18 -3.02
N ILE A 86 11.35 -6.92 -4.33
CA ILE A 86 10.05 -6.85 -5.00
C ILE A 86 9.34 -8.22 -5.00
N GLU A 87 10.06 -9.32 -5.25
CA GLU A 87 9.47 -10.67 -5.23
C GLU A 87 8.93 -11.09 -3.85
N LEU A 88 9.55 -10.64 -2.74
CA LEU A 88 9.03 -10.92 -1.38
C LEU A 88 7.61 -10.40 -1.15
N PHE A 89 7.19 -9.35 -1.85
CA PHE A 89 5.94 -8.63 -1.60
C PHE A 89 4.92 -8.88 -2.72
N ARG A 90 5.31 -9.59 -3.80
CA ARG A 90 4.40 -10.01 -4.86
C ARG A 90 3.51 -11.17 -4.41
N GLY A 91 2.20 -10.93 -4.36
CA GLY A 91 1.22 -11.98 -4.08
C GLY A 91 0.97 -12.27 -2.59
N PHE A 92 1.50 -11.43 -1.70
CA PHE A 92 0.90 -11.20 -0.39
C PHE A 92 -0.22 -10.16 -0.54
N ASP A 93 -1.30 -10.32 0.23
CA ASP A 93 -2.19 -9.22 0.62
C ASP A 93 -1.45 -8.33 1.63
N PHE A 94 -0.36 -7.70 1.18
CA PHE A 94 0.65 -7.17 2.10
C PHE A 94 0.03 -6.02 2.90
N PHE A 95 0.11 -6.17 4.22
CA PHE A 95 -0.66 -5.43 5.22
C PHE A 95 -2.16 -5.80 5.26
N ALA A 96 -2.47 -7.01 5.74
CA ALA A 96 -3.80 -7.34 6.26
C ALA A 96 -4.28 -6.37 7.37
N ASP A 97 -3.35 -5.65 8.00
CA ASP A 97 -3.60 -4.48 8.85
C ASP A 97 -2.68 -3.32 8.43
N LYS A 98 -3.21 -2.44 7.57
CA LYS A 98 -2.52 -1.23 7.08
C LYS A 98 -2.39 -0.14 8.15
N GLY A 99 -3.25 -0.14 9.18
CA GLY A 99 -3.15 0.78 10.32
C GLY A 99 -1.93 0.45 11.19
N LYS A 100 -1.76 -0.83 11.52
CA LYS A 100 -0.57 -1.34 12.22
C LYS A 100 0.71 -1.09 11.44
N LEU A 101 0.69 -1.15 10.10
CA LEU A 101 1.81 -0.70 9.29
C LEU A 101 2.13 0.76 9.53
N CYS A 102 1.16 1.66 9.36
CA CYS A 102 1.39 3.10 9.50
C CYS A 102 2.01 3.42 10.86
N LYS A 103 1.45 2.84 11.94
CA LYS A 103 2.02 2.94 13.27
C LYS A 103 3.48 2.43 13.34
N THR A 104 3.75 1.26 12.76
CA THR A 104 5.12 0.70 12.71
C THR A 104 6.09 1.63 11.96
N ILE A 105 5.65 2.29 10.88
CA ILE A 105 6.45 3.27 10.15
C ILE A 105 6.73 4.50 11.01
N VAL A 106 5.71 5.07 11.67
CA VAL A 106 5.85 6.23 12.56
C VAL A 106 6.80 5.92 13.73
N ASP A 107 6.68 4.73 14.32
CA ASP A 107 7.55 4.26 15.40
C ASP A 107 9.00 4.04 14.92
N LEU A 108 9.23 3.43 13.75
CA LEU A 108 10.56 3.24 13.14
C LEU A 108 11.22 4.55 12.72
N MET A 109 10.44 5.49 12.18
CA MET A 109 10.89 6.83 11.86
C MET A 109 11.27 7.63 13.11
N LYS A 110 10.68 7.29 14.27
CA LYS A 110 10.84 8.00 15.53
C LYS A 110 10.45 9.47 15.43
N LEU A 111 9.30 9.77 14.81
CA LEU A 111 8.83 11.14 14.56
C LEU A 111 8.59 11.96 15.85
N ARG A 112 8.56 11.32 17.02
CA ARG A 112 8.56 11.97 18.36
C ARG A 112 9.93 12.51 18.80
N GLU A 113 11.02 11.99 18.21
CA GLU A 113 12.42 12.27 18.56
C GLU A 113 13.17 12.98 17.41
N LYS A 114 12.58 13.04 16.22
CA LYS A 114 13.24 13.44 14.97
C LYS A 114 12.28 14.20 14.06
N ASN A 115 12.80 15.25 13.44
CA ASN A 115 12.11 15.95 12.38
C ASN A 115 11.93 15.03 11.15
N ALA A 116 10.72 15.02 10.60
CA ALA A 116 10.30 14.21 9.46
C ALA A 116 11.09 14.58 8.20
N ILE A 117 11.36 15.86 7.97
CA ILE A 117 12.16 16.34 6.84
C ILE A 117 13.55 15.70 6.88
N THR A 118 14.21 15.65 8.04
CA THR A 118 15.52 15.00 8.18
C THR A 118 15.49 13.51 7.83
N ILE A 119 14.37 12.83 8.04
CA ILE A 119 14.19 11.41 7.70
C ILE A 119 13.86 11.19 6.21
N PHE A 120 13.04 12.07 5.63
CA PHE A 120 12.63 12.03 4.23
C PHE A 120 13.66 12.62 3.27
N MET A 121 14.57 13.47 3.74
CA MET A 121 15.53 14.22 2.92
C MET A 121 17.00 13.96 3.28
N GLY A 122 17.28 13.29 4.40
CA GLY A 122 18.65 12.91 4.79
C GLY A 122 19.31 11.89 3.85
N ASP A 123 18.56 11.34 2.89
CA ASP A 123 19.08 10.56 1.78
C ASP A 123 19.05 11.43 0.51
N ARG A 124 20.22 11.78 -0.03
CA ARG A 124 20.45 12.98 -0.88
C ARG A 124 19.83 12.93 -2.29
N TRP A 125 18.98 11.95 -2.55
CA TRP A 125 18.68 11.45 -3.90
C TRP A 125 17.20 11.25 -4.20
N TYR A 126 16.30 11.52 -3.24
CA TYR A 126 14.98 10.88 -3.09
C TYR A 126 14.03 10.82 -4.31
N PHE A 127 14.17 11.67 -5.34
CA PHE A 127 13.32 11.64 -6.55
C PHE A 127 14.00 11.60 -7.92
N TYR A 128 15.34 11.59 -8.02
CA TYR A 128 16.02 11.87 -9.30
C TYR A 128 15.92 10.76 -10.37
N LYS A 129 15.80 9.49 -9.96
CA LYS A 129 15.68 8.31 -10.85
C LYS A 129 16.87 7.99 -11.77
N GLY A 130 18.00 8.71 -11.72
CA GLY A 130 19.24 8.40 -12.45
C GLY A 130 19.78 6.98 -12.19
N PRO A 131 20.63 6.40 -13.06
CA PRO A 131 20.91 4.96 -13.09
C PRO A 131 21.46 4.35 -11.78
N ASP A 132 22.10 5.13 -10.91
CA ASP A 132 22.51 4.68 -9.57
C ASP A 132 21.35 4.31 -8.62
N TYR A 133 20.09 4.57 -9.00
CA TYR A 133 18.88 4.18 -8.26
C TYR A 133 18.70 2.68 -8.02
N GLU A 134 19.51 1.82 -8.63
CA GLU A 134 19.46 0.38 -8.37
C GLU A 134 20.14 -0.01 -7.04
N ARG A 135 20.88 0.92 -6.41
CA ARG A 135 21.64 0.68 -5.16
C ARG A 135 21.05 1.41 -3.96
N PHE A 136 19.93 0.90 -3.45
CA PHE A 136 19.47 1.29 -2.11
C PHE A 136 20.22 0.50 -1.05
N SER A 137 20.77 1.20 -0.06
CA SER A 137 21.24 0.58 1.17
C SER A 137 20.04 0.05 1.96
N ALA A 138 19.96 -1.27 2.10
CA ALA A 138 18.95 -1.95 2.90
C ALA A 138 19.43 -2.20 4.34
N ASN A 139 20.45 -1.47 4.79
CA ASN A 139 21.19 -1.71 6.04
C ASN A 139 20.37 -1.41 7.32
N ASN A 140 19.10 -1.06 7.18
CA ASN A 140 18.12 -0.92 8.25
C ASN A 140 16.69 -1.01 7.66
N GLU A 141 15.71 -1.10 8.55
CA GLU A 141 14.29 -1.26 8.24
C GLU A 141 13.74 -0.10 7.39
N LEU A 142 14.20 1.14 7.62
CA LEU A 142 13.80 2.29 6.81
C LEU A 142 14.35 2.19 5.36
N GLY A 143 15.56 1.64 5.17
CA GLY A 143 16.13 1.35 3.86
C GLY A 143 15.30 0.33 3.07
N VAL A 144 14.88 -0.76 3.72
CA VAL A 144 13.95 -1.74 3.11
C VAL A 144 12.62 -1.09 2.74
N MET A 145 12.04 -0.29 3.65
CA MET A 145 10.78 0.41 3.40
C MET A 145 10.88 1.43 2.26
N ARG A 146 12.03 2.11 2.09
CA ARG A 146 12.33 2.98 0.93
C ARG A 146 12.30 2.21 -0.39
N ILE A 147 12.92 1.02 -0.45
CA ILE A 147 12.91 0.16 -1.65
C ILE A 147 11.46 -0.21 -2.00
N LEU A 148 10.68 -0.63 -1.01
CA LEU A 148 9.29 -1.02 -1.21
C LEU A 148 8.45 0.15 -1.75
N TRP A 149 8.45 1.28 -1.04
CA TRP A 149 7.68 2.46 -1.46
C TRP A 149 8.03 2.87 -2.89
N ASN A 150 9.31 2.87 -3.26
CA ASN A 150 9.78 3.29 -4.58
C ASN A 150 9.44 2.34 -5.73
N ASN A 151 8.96 1.12 -5.45
CA ASN A 151 8.61 0.12 -6.46
C ASN A 151 7.16 -0.38 -6.40
N ILE A 152 6.35 0.08 -5.43
CA ILE A 152 4.89 -0.01 -5.50
C ILE A 152 4.40 0.76 -6.73
N ASP A 153 3.44 0.19 -7.48
CA ASP A 153 2.71 0.92 -8.50
C ASP A 153 1.82 1.98 -7.83
N ARG A 154 2.02 3.25 -8.20
CA ARG A 154 1.33 4.39 -7.60
C ARG A 154 0.30 5.00 -8.55
N ASN A 155 -0.18 4.27 -9.57
CA ASN A 155 -1.28 4.77 -10.38
C ASN A 155 -2.52 5.06 -9.49
N THR A 156 -3.37 6.00 -9.92
CA THR A 156 -4.53 6.46 -9.15
C THR A 156 -5.48 5.35 -8.70
N ALA A 157 -5.68 4.31 -9.52
CA ALA A 157 -6.53 3.17 -9.14
C ALA A 157 -5.91 2.33 -8.01
N TYR A 158 -4.58 2.12 -8.03
CA TYR A 158 -3.87 1.44 -6.95
C TYR A 158 -3.86 2.27 -5.66
N ILE A 159 -3.60 3.58 -5.75
CA ILE A 159 -3.65 4.50 -4.62
C ILE A 159 -5.02 4.41 -3.92
N ASN A 160 -6.12 4.49 -4.67
CA ASN A 160 -7.48 4.46 -4.14
C ASN A 160 -7.86 3.07 -3.58
N ALA A 161 -7.34 1.98 -4.16
CA ALA A 161 -7.51 0.62 -3.62
C ALA A 161 -6.66 0.35 -2.37
N PHE A 162 -5.51 1.03 -2.24
CA PHE A 162 -4.63 0.90 -1.07
C PHE A 162 -5.17 1.72 0.12
N LEU A 163 -5.56 2.97 -0.11
CA LEU A 163 -6.04 3.92 0.91
C LEU A 163 -7.57 3.95 1.00
N THR A 164 -8.17 2.80 1.34
CA THR A 164 -9.60 2.72 1.67
C THR A 164 -9.94 3.53 2.92
N GLU A 165 -11.22 3.87 3.12
CA GLU A 165 -11.65 4.74 4.23
C GLU A 165 -11.17 4.26 5.60
N ASP A 166 -11.41 2.99 5.96
CA ASP A 166 -10.94 2.39 7.23
C ASP A 166 -9.43 2.53 7.44
N VAL A 167 -8.65 2.57 6.36
CA VAL A 167 -7.18 2.72 6.39
C VAL A 167 -6.80 4.16 6.61
N LYS A 168 -7.46 5.11 5.95
CA LYS A 168 -7.28 6.54 6.18
C LYS A 168 -7.61 6.90 7.63
N GLN A 169 -8.76 6.45 8.13
CA GLN A 169 -9.14 6.62 9.54
C GLN A 169 -8.12 5.99 10.51
N SER A 170 -7.61 4.80 10.20
CA SER A 170 -6.53 4.16 10.99
C SER A 170 -5.21 4.94 10.96
N ILE A 171 -4.92 5.66 9.88
CA ILE A 171 -3.75 6.55 9.76
C ILE A 171 -3.99 7.83 10.55
N TYR A 172 -5.17 8.46 10.43
CA TYR A 172 -5.52 9.71 11.13
C TYR A 172 -5.45 9.52 12.64
N ALA A 173 -5.97 8.40 13.17
CA ALA A 173 -5.87 8.04 14.58
C ALA A 173 -4.42 7.92 15.12
N VAL A 174 -3.41 7.75 14.27
CA VAL A 174 -1.99 7.80 14.68
C VAL A 174 -1.52 9.22 14.99
N PHE A 175 -2.21 10.25 14.50
CA PHE A 175 -1.87 11.67 14.68
C PHE A 175 -2.91 12.44 15.53
N GLU A 176 -4.21 12.11 15.44
CA GLU A 176 -5.32 12.81 16.12
C GLU A 176 -5.15 12.99 17.63
N ASP A 177 -4.45 12.09 18.33
CA ASP A 177 -4.25 12.14 19.79
C ASP A 177 -2.86 12.67 20.23
N ASN A 178 -2.08 13.25 19.32
CA ASN A 178 -0.75 13.76 19.67
C ASN A 178 -0.33 14.99 18.84
N THR A 179 0.88 15.47 19.13
CA THR A 179 1.52 16.61 18.47
C THR A 179 2.52 16.18 17.40
N ILE A 180 2.66 14.89 17.08
CA ILE A 180 3.70 14.38 16.15
C ILE A 180 3.63 15.08 14.79
N TYR A 181 2.42 15.35 14.30
CA TYR A 181 2.24 15.99 13.00
C TYR A 181 2.90 17.38 12.94
N GLU A 182 2.74 18.18 13.99
CA GLU A 182 3.34 19.50 14.15
C GLU A 182 4.82 19.40 14.57
N ASP A 183 5.11 18.69 15.68
CA ASP A 183 6.44 18.60 16.31
C ASP A 183 7.50 17.99 15.37
N SER A 184 7.09 17.14 14.42
CA SER A 184 8.00 16.55 13.42
C SER A 184 8.18 17.42 12.17
N GLY A 185 7.47 18.54 12.02
CA GLY A 185 7.45 19.36 10.82
C GLY A 185 6.71 18.74 9.63
N MET A 186 5.90 17.70 9.85
CA MET A 186 5.05 17.13 8.79
C MET A 186 3.95 18.09 8.35
N SER A 187 3.40 18.90 9.26
CA SER A 187 2.37 19.89 8.96
C SER A 187 2.84 20.89 7.91
N LEU A 188 3.89 21.64 8.22
CA LEU A 188 4.55 22.59 7.33
C LEU A 188 4.97 21.96 5.99
N MET A 189 5.52 20.74 6.01
CA MET A 189 5.89 20.04 4.77
C MET A 189 4.68 19.72 3.88
N VAL A 190 3.57 19.30 4.48
CA VAL A 190 2.31 19.08 3.75
C VAL A 190 1.72 20.40 3.25
N SER A 191 1.76 21.47 4.05
CA SER A 191 1.32 22.81 3.63
C SER A 191 2.14 23.34 2.45
N ALA A 192 3.47 23.19 2.46
CA ALA A 192 4.34 23.58 1.34
C ALA A 192 4.03 22.79 0.07
N LEU A 193 3.79 21.47 0.19
CA LEU A 193 3.38 20.63 -0.93
C LEU A 193 2.01 21.07 -1.49
N LEU A 194 1.02 21.33 -0.64
CA LEU A 194 -0.32 21.76 -1.07
C LEU A 194 -0.30 23.16 -1.73
N THR A 195 0.50 24.08 -1.18
CA THR A 195 0.66 25.44 -1.74
C THR A 195 1.33 25.38 -3.11
N ALA A 196 2.46 24.70 -3.22
CA ALA A 196 3.17 24.53 -4.48
C ALA A 196 2.32 23.87 -5.58
N TYR A 197 1.44 22.92 -5.23
CA TYR A 197 0.52 22.32 -6.21
C TYR A 197 -0.44 23.34 -6.81
N ASN A 198 -1.09 24.15 -5.96
CA ASN A 198 -2.03 25.18 -6.40
C ASN A 198 -1.33 26.24 -7.29
N GLU A 199 -0.09 26.62 -6.96
CA GLU A 199 0.70 27.54 -7.78
C GLU A 199 1.02 26.98 -9.19
N ILE A 200 1.38 25.70 -9.28
CA ILE A 200 1.69 25.01 -10.55
C ILE A 200 0.44 24.94 -11.46
N GLU A 201 -0.74 24.68 -10.87
CA GLU A 201 -2.00 24.57 -11.63
C GLU A 201 -2.59 25.94 -12.01
N MET A 202 -2.42 26.98 -11.18
CA MET A 202 -3.03 28.29 -11.39
C MET A 202 -2.14 29.31 -12.12
N GLY A 203 -0.81 29.17 -12.07
CA GLY A 203 0.13 30.12 -12.67
C GLY A 203 0.70 29.64 -14.02
N GLU A 204 0.45 30.37 -15.11
CA GLU A 204 0.96 30.03 -16.45
C GLU A 204 2.50 29.99 -16.51
N GLU A 205 3.18 30.94 -15.86
CA GLU A 205 4.64 31.01 -15.76
C GLU A 205 5.21 29.88 -14.89
N SER A 206 4.60 29.64 -13.72
CA SER A 206 4.92 28.53 -12.82
C SER A 206 4.74 27.17 -13.51
N ASN A 207 3.68 26.98 -14.29
CA ASN A 207 3.43 25.76 -15.06
C ASN A 207 4.52 25.51 -16.11
N SER A 208 4.94 26.57 -16.82
CA SER A 208 6.05 26.52 -17.79
C SER A 208 7.38 26.11 -17.13
N HIS A 209 7.75 26.75 -16.01
CA HIS A 209 8.97 26.39 -15.27
C HIS A 209 8.89 24.98 -14.65
N PHE A 210 7.72 24.55 -14.19
CA PHE A 210 7.48 23.21 -13.67
C PHE A 210 7.63 22.15 -14.77
N PHE A 211 7.08 22.42 -15.96
CA PHE A 211 7.24 21.55 -17.12
C PHE A 211 8.70 21.43 -17.52
N HIS A 212 9.46 22.54 -17.52
CA HIS A 212 10.89 22.54 -17.81
C HIS A 212 11.70 21.74 -16.78
N LEU A 213 11.46 21.97 -15.48
CA LEU A 213 12.09 21.20 -14.40
C LEU A 213 11.81 19.70 -14.54
N LYS A 214 10.55 19.33 -14.82
CA LYS A 214 10.13 17.94 -15.03
C LYS A 214 10.84 17.29 -16.23
N GLN A 215 11.05 18.05 -17.32
CA GLN A 215 11.82 17.57 -18.47
C GLN A 215 13.28 17.31 -18.09
N MET A 216 13.93 18.24 -17.38
CA MET A 216 15.34 18.08 -16.97
C MET A 216 15.52 16.94 -15.97
N LEU A 217 14.66 16.84 -14.95
CA LEU A 217 14.72 15.77 -13.94
C LEU A 217 14.57 14.36 -14.52
N TYR A 218 14.01 14.24 -15.72
CA TYR A 218 13.75 12.95 -16.38
C TYR A 218 14.31 12.84 -17.79
N ASP A 219 15.27 13.70 -18.13
CA ASP A 219 16.20 13.44 -19.21
C ASP A 219 17.04 12.19 -18.87
N ASN A 220 17.42 11.44 -19.90
CA ASN A 220 18.24 10.23 -19.78
C ASN A 220 19.47 10.33 -20.71
N SER A 221 19.84 11.55 -21.09
CA SER A 221 21.10 11.87 -21.76
C SER A 221 22.29 11.72 -20.81
N GLU A 222 23.50 11.52 -21.36
CA GLU A 222 24.74 11.52 -20.56
C GLU A 222 24.99 12.90 -19.88
N GLU A 223 24.46 13.98 -20.45
CA GLU A 223 24.56 15.33 -19.89
C GLU A 223 23.73 15.50 -18.60
N SER A 224 22.67 14.71 -18.43
CA SER A 224 21.82 14.70 -17.24
C SER A 224 22.55 14.21 -15.97
N GLU A 225 23.68 13.51 -16.10
CA GLU A 225 24.51 13.08 -14.96
C GLU A 225 25.50 14.18 -14.51
N SER A 226 25.55 15.32 -15.22
CA SER A 226 26.47 16.41 -14.91
C SER A 226 26.06 17.23 -13.69
N TYR A 227 27.05 17.77 -12.98
CA TYR A 227 26.83 18.68 -11.85
C TYR A 227 26.11 19.97 -12.27
N GLU A 228 26.36 20.49 -13.48
CA GLU A 228 25.68 21.70 -13.96
C GLU A 228 24.20 21.42 -14.28
N HIS A 229 23.84 20.24 -14.78
CA HIS A 229 22.44 19.84 -14.95
C HIS A 229 21.68 19.77 -13.61
N TRP A 230 22.28 19.14 -12.59
CA TRP A 230 21.74 19.13 -11.23
C TRP A 230 21.55 20.55 -10.66
N LYS A 231 22.55 21.41 -10.88
CA LYS A 231 22.56 22.79 -10.39
C LYS A 231 21.48 23.63 -11.08
N GLU A 232 21.27 23.46 -12.39
CA GLU A 232 20.19 24.13 -13.12
C GLU A 232 18.81 23.62 -12.68
N CYS A 233 18.65 22.30 -12.43
CA CYS A 233 17.42 21.77 -11.82
C CYS A 233 17.13 22.42 -10.45
N ARG A 234 18.15 22.60 -9.59
CA ARG A 234 17.98 23.35 -8.34
C ARG A 234 17.67 24.82 -8.58
N ARG A 235 18.30 25.45 -9.57
CA ARG A 235 18.08 26.86 -9.91
C ARG A 235 16.64 27.12 -10.34
N ILE A 236 16.07 26.28 -11.20
CA ILE A 236 14.67 26.39 -11.62
C ILE A 236 13.72 26.28 -10.41
N ALA A 237 13.95 25.31 -9.51
CA ALA A 237 13.12 25.18 -8.31
C ALA A 237 13.24 26.38 -7.36
N ASN A 238 14.47 26.86 -7.11
CA ASN A 238 14.77 27.85 -6.07
C ASN A 238 14.71 29.32 -6.50
N GLU A 239 14.71 29.61 -7.80
CA GLU A 239 14.69 30.98 -8.33
C GLU A 239 13.49 31.27 -9.24
N LEU A 240 12.90 30.24 -9.88
CA LEU A 240 11.85 30.42 -10.90
C LEU A 240 10.49 29.81 -10.53
N LEU A 241 10.46 28.86 -9.60
CA LEU A 241 9.22 28.21 -9.14
C LEU A 241 8.77 28.65 -7.76
N VAL A 242 9.71 28.82 -6.82
CA VAL A 242 9.36 29.12 -5.43
C VAL A 242 8.70 30.50 -5.28
N SER A 243 7.55 30.52 -4.60
CA SER A 243 6.90 31.75 -4.17
C SER A 243 7.40 32.21 -2.78
N GLU A 244 7.11 33.45 -2.43
CA GLU A 244 7.32 33.95 -1.07
C GLU A 244 6.52 33.13 -0.03
N GLU A 245 5.37 32.56 -0.40
CA GLU A 245 4.53 31.75 0.51
C GLU A 245 5.17 30.38 0.79
N VAL A 246 5.56 29.64 -0.24
CA VAL A 246 6.28 28.36 -0.10
C VAL A 246 7.61 28.56 0.64
N MET A 247 8.34 29.64 0.33
CA MET A 247 9.57 29.99 1.04
C MET A 247 9.29 30.33 2.52
N SER A 248 8.21 31.04 2.84
CA SER A 248 7.83 31.35 4.23
C SER A 248 7.46 30.10 5.03
N ILE A 249 6.79 29.11 4.42
CA ILE A 249 6.44 27.85 5.10
C ILE A 249 7.70 27.00 5.37
N LEU A 250 8.67 27.01 4.45
CA LEU A 250 9.88 26.19 4.53
C LEU A 250 11.03 26.85 5.31
N SER A 251 10.96 28.16 5.59
CA SER A 251 12.00 28.88 6.35
C SER A 251 11.77 28.93 7.86
N ASP A 252 10.74 28.25 8.37
CA ASP A 252 10.40 28.21 9.80
C ASP A 252 11.55 27.66 10.67
N GLU A 253 11.87 28.35 11.77
CA GLU A 253 12.99 27.99 12.65
C GLU A 253 12.82 26.64 13.38
N SER A 254 11.60 26.06 13.42
CA SER A 254 11.33 24.75 14.03
C SER A 254 12.16 23.60 13.43
N TYR A 255 12.56 23.70 12.16
CA TYR A 255 13.46 22.74 11.51
C TYR A 255 14.88 22.70 12.09
N ALA A 256 15.33 23.76 12.77
CA ALA A 256 16.69 23.89 13.31
C ALA A 256 17.01 22.94 14.47
N THR A 257 16.03 22.18 14.96
CA THR A 257 16.19 21.22 16.07
C THR A 257 16.91 19.92 15.69
N SER A 258 17.03 19.60 14.39
CA SER A 258 17.79 18.43 13.94
C SER A 258 19.27 18.78 13.71
N SER A 259 20.18 18.16 14.46
CA SER A 259 21.61 18.49 14.49
C SER A 259 22.43 18.04 13.27
N SER A 260 21.81 17.89 12.10
CA SER A 260 22.46 17.51 10.84
C SER A 260 22.50 18.68 9.88
N ASN A 261 23.68 19.28 9.74
CA ASN A 261 23.98 20.49 8.94
C ASN A 261 23.88 20.30 7.40
N TYR A 262 22.95 19.48 6.91
CA TYR A 262 22.90 18.99 5.53
C TYR A 262 21.58 19.24 4.78
N ILE A 263 20.57 19.80 5.45
CA ILE A 263 19.29 20.17 4.83
C ILE A 263 19.06 21.65 5.14
N ASP A 264 18.97 22.44 4.09
CA ASP A 264 18.63 23.87 4.11
C ASP A 264 17.31 24.11 3.37
N VAL A 265 16.86 25.37 3.36
CA VAL A 265 15.61 25.78 2.70
C VAL A 265 15.63 25.46 1.20
N ASP A 266 16.77 25.66 0.51
CA ASP A 266 16.89 25.37 -0.91
C ASP A 266 16.71 23.87 -1.25
N HIS A 267 17.16 22.99 -0.35
CA HIS A 267 16.91 21.56 -0.47
C HIS A 267 15.41 21.26 -0.32
N MET A 268 14.75 21.85 0.67
CA MET A 268 13.31 21.64 0.94
C MET A 268 12.43 22.15 -0.21
N ILE A 269 12.77 23.30 -0.79
CA ILE A 269 12.12 23.83 -2.01
C ILE A 269 12.32 22.87 -3.18
N PHE A 270 13.56 22.44 -3.44
CA PHE A 270 13.84 21.51 -4.53
C PHE A 270 13.11 20.16 -4.37
N TYR A 271 13.01 19.65 -3.15
CA TYR A 271 12.20 18.45 -2.85
C TYR A 271 10.72 18.67 -3.15
N THR A 272 10.17 19.82 -2.74
CA THR A 272 8.74 20.17 -2.92
C THR A 272 8.34 20.16 -4.39
N TYR A 273 9.10 20.83 -5.27
CA TYR A 273 8.78 20.86 -6.71
C TYR A 273 9.14 19.53 -7.41
N SER A 274 10.26 18.88 -7.06
CA SER A 274 10.62 17.58 -7.67
C SER A 274 9.69 16.42 -7.26
N PHE A 275 9.07 16.49 -6.06
CA PHE A 275 7.97 15.61 -5.67
C PHE A 275 6.82 15.70 -6.66
N TRP A 276 6.36 16.91 -6.98
CA TRP A 276 5.26 17.14 -7.92
C TRP A 276 5.64 16.75 -9.35
N CYS A 277 6.87 17.02 -9.81
CA CYS A 277 7.34 16.52 -11.11
C CYS A 277 7.23 14.98 -11.19
N ARG A 278 7.50 14.28 -10.08
CA ARG A 278 7.34 12.83 -9.98
C ARG A 278 5.87 12.39 -9.97
N ARG A 279 5.00 13.11 -9.24
CA ARG A 279 3.55 12.78 -9.21
C ARG A 279 2.92 12.92 -10.60
N ASP A 280 3.31 13.98 -11.33
CA ASP A 280 2.83 14.25 -12.69
C ASP A 280 3.32 13.17 -13.67
N ARG A 281 4.61 12.82 -13.63
CA ARG A 281 5.16 11.72 -14.45
C ARG A 281 4.46 10.38 -14.18
N GLU A 282 4.04 10.12 -12.94
CA GLU A 282 3.29 8.92 -12.57
C GLU A 282 1.77 9.03 -12.83
N GLY A 283 1.27 10.17 -13.32
CA GLY A 283 -0.14 10.41 -13.62
C GLY A 283 -1.04 10.45 -12.38
N ASN A 284 -0.51 10.84 -11.22
CA ASN A 284 -1.20 10.77 -9.93
C ASN A 284 -1.22 12.07 -9.11
N SER A 285 -0.81 13.22 -9.67
CA SER A 285 -0.78 14.51 -8.96
C SER A 285 -2.08 14.85 -8.25
N GLU A 286 -3.20 14.93 -8.98
CA GLU A 286 -4.51 15.29 -8.42
C GLU A 286 -4.95 14.33 -7.29
N ALA A 287 -4.78 13.02 -7.48
CA ALA A 287 -5.13 12.04 -6.47
C ALA A 287 -4.29 12.18 -5.18
N VAL A 288 -2.99 12.48 -5.33
CA VAL A 288 -2.10 12.73 -4.18
C VAL A 288 -2.39 14.08 -3.53
N TYR A 289 -2.72 15.12 -4.31
CA TYR A 289 -3.16 16.42 -3.79
C TYR A 289 -4.42 16.29 -2.93
N GLN A 290 -5.45 15.60 -3.45
CA GLN A 290 -6.67 15.32 -2.70
C GLN A 290 -6.38 14.58 -1.39
N LEU A 291 -5.54 13.54 -1.41
CA LEU A 291 -5.17 12.79 -0.21
C LEU A 291 -4.35 13.59 0.81
N LEU A 292 -3.43 14.44 0.35
CA LEU A 292 -2.66 15.33 1.24
C LEU A 292 -3.57 16.39 1.87
N SER A 293 -4.52 16.93 1.11
CA SER A 293 -5.50 17.92 1.57
C SER A 293 -6.46 17.29 2.58
N GLU A 294 -6.98 16.09 2.28
CA GLU A 294 -7.82 15.31 3.20
C GLU A 294 -7.06 14.97 4.50
N PHE A 295 -5.82 14.48 4.40
CA PHE A 295 -4.98 14.20 5.56
C PHE A 295 -4.78 15.45 6.41
N HIS A 296 -4.33 16.56 5.82
CA HIS A 296 -4.10 17.83 6.52
C HIS A 296 -5.36 18.30 7.26
N GLN A 297 -6.53 18.25 6.62
CA GLN A 297 -7.81 18.66 7.22
C GLN A 297 -8.25 17.79 8.41
N ASN A 298 -7.90 16.50 8.43
CA ASN A 298 -8.28 15.59 9.52
C ASN A 298 -7.27 15.57 10.68
N VAL A 299 -5.98 15.88 10.43
CA VAL A 299 -4.92 15.73 11.46
C VAL A 299 -4.32 17.05 11.96
N ALA A 300 -4.47 18.16 11.21
CA ALA A 300 -4.09 19.48 11.71
C ALA A 300 -5.06 19.93 12.81
N LYS A 301 -4.53 20.37 13.95
CA LYS A 301 -5.33 20.96 15.04
C LYS A 301 -5.21 22.48 14.98
N TYR A 302 -6.37 23.16 15.07
CA TYR A 302 -6.47 24.61 15.22
C TYR A 302 -5.87 25.11 16.55
#